data_AF-A0A8D8MA35-F1
#
_entry.id   AF-A0A8D8MA35-F1
#
_cell.length_a   1.000
_cell.length_b   1.000
_cell.length_c   1.000
_cell.angle_alpha   90.00
_cell.angle_beta   90.00
_cell.angle_gamma   90.00
#
_symmetry.space_group_name_H-M   'P 1'
#
loop_
_entity.id
_entity.type
_entity.pdbx_description
1 polymer ?
#
loop_
_entity_poly.entity_id
_entity_poly.type
_entity_poly.pdbx_seq_one_letter_code
_entity_poly.pdbx_strand_id
1 'polypeptide(L)'
;MAKALKRNFEEEKNKKYKCKVEELKALSKKELDFFVSHETNSFFKRMRINSSFLEEPPSSWPMNVAFLEAREKIKDLKVVNDTAERGVKLIEEYNNKLTKDEHQRQFIIQVVKDYRTKYPDSKKGTLMKAYTK
;
A
#
# COMPACT_ATOMS: atom_id res chain seq x y z
N MET A 1 21.10 1.91 7.72
CA MET A 1 19.80 1.20 7.76
C MET A 1 19.52 0.56 9.12
N ALA A 2 20.46 -0.20 9.69
CA ALA A 2 20.29 -0.82 11.02
C ALA A 2 19.91 0.18 12.13
N LYS A 3 20.48 1.39 12.11
CA LYS A 3 20.13 2.47 13.07
C LYS A 3 18.68 2.94 12.91
N ALA A 4 18.17 2.99 11.67
CA ALA A 4 16.80 3.41 11.40
C ALA A 4 15.76 2.37 11.86
N LEU A 5 16.07 1.08 11.80
CA LEU A 5 15.20 0.02 12.31
C LEU A 5 15.06 0.00 13.84
N LYS A 6 16.10 0.47 14.54
CA LYS A 6 16.12 0.60 16.00
C LYS A 6 15.47 1.91 16.48
N ARG A 7 14.97 2.77 15.59
CA ARG A 7 14.28 4.01 15.94
C ARG A 7 12.94 3.67 16.61
N ASN A 8 12.63 4.34 17.73
CA ASN A 8 11.29 4.28 18.31
C ASN A 8 10.34 5.04 17.38
N PHE A 9 9.57 4.30 16.60
CA PHE A 9 8.47 4.83 15.82
C PHE A 9 7.26 4.94 16.75
N GLU A 10 7.24 5.96 17.62
CA GLU A 10 5.97 6.33 18.27
C GLU A 10 4.95 6.66 17.20
N GLU A 11 3.72 6.15 17.38
CA GLU A 11 2.50 6.18 16.54
C GLU A 11 2.39 7.22 15.41
N GLU A 12 3.35 7.29 14.49
CA GLU A 12 3.21 8.03 13.26
C GLU A 12 2.21 7.27 12.41
N LYS A 13 0.94 7.69 12.49
CA LYS A 13 -0.14 7.20 11.64
C LYS A 13 0.37 7.12 10.21
N ASN A 14 0.32 5.91 9.63
CA ASN A 14 0.69 5.61 8.24
C ASN A 14 0.09 6.63 7.27
N LYS A 15 0.82 7.73 7.02
CA LYS A 15 0.53 8.63 5.92
C LYS A 15 1.11 7.95 4.70
N LYS A 16 0.24 7.26 3.95
CA LYS A 16 0.53 6.78 2.60
C LYS A 16 1.26 7.91 1.87
N TYR A 17 2.55 7.72 1.57
CA TYR A 17 3.40 8.79 1.03
C TYR A 17 2.86 9.16 -0.35
N LYS A 18 2.07 10.24 -0.42
CA LYS A 18 1.57 10.80 -1.67
C LYS A 18 2.69 11.66 -2.26
N CYS A 19 3.65 11.01 -2.89
CA CYS A 19 4.70 11.71 -3.63
C CYS A 19 4.06 12.41 -4.84
N LYS A 20 4.25 13.72 -4.96
CA LYS A 20 3.98 14.40 -6.23
C LYS A 20 5.13 14.13 -7.20
N VAL A 21 4.89 14.25 -8.51
CA VAL A 21 5.91 13.94 -9.54
C VAL A 21 7.15 14.81 -9.38
N GLU A 22 6.97 16.05 -8.90
CA GLU A 22 8.03 17.03 -8.67
C GLU A 22 8.95 16.63 -7.50
N GLU A 23 8.45 15.83 -6.56
CA GLU A 23 9.19 15.36 -5.36
C GLU A 23 10.03 14.10 -5.65
N LEU A 24 9.81 13.42 -6.79
CA LEU A 24 10.56 12.22 -7.17
C LEU A 24 12.07 12.47 -7.29
N LYS A 25 12.47 13.66 -7.79
CA LYS A 25 13.87 14.08 -7.88
C LYS A 25 14.52 14.28 -6.51
N ALA A 26 13.72 14.55 -5.48
CA ALA A 26 14.21 14.67 -4.10
C ALA A 26 14.37 13.30 -3.45
N LEU A 27 13.52 12.32 -3.80
CA LEU A 27 13.61 10.94 -3.31
C LEU A 27 14.86 10.21 -3.78
N SER A 28 15.31 10.43 -5.02
CA SER A 28 16.52 9.79 -5.54
C SER A 28 17.80 10.21 -4.80
N LYS A 29 17.74 11.31 -4.03
CA LYS A 29 18.84 11.80 -3.19
C LYS A 29 18.75 11.29 -1.74
N LYS A 30 17.71 10.54 -1.38
CA LYS A 30 17.52 10.00 -0.02
C LYS A 30 18.13 8.60 0.07
N GLU A 31 18.74 8.33 1.21
CA GLU A 31 19.24 6.99 1.54
C GLU A 31 18.10 6.07 2.02
N LEU A 32 18.36 4.76 2.02
CA LEU A 32 17.40 3.74 2.45
C LEU A 32 16.83 3.98 3.85
N ASP A 33 17.62 4.57 4.75
CA ASP A 33 17.22 4.92 6.12
C ASP A 33 16.03 5.88 6.18
N PHE A 34 15.82 6.69 5.13
CA PHE A 34 14.66 7.57 5.00
C PHE A 34 13.35 6.79 4.80
N PHE A 35 13.43 5.61 4.18
CA PHE A 35 12.26 4.79 3.83
C PHE A 35 11.92 3.76 4.91
N VAL A 36 12.76 3.59 5.92
CA VAL A 36 12.50 2.69 7.05
C VAL A 36 11.43 3.30 7.94
N SER A 37 10.35 2.54 8.14
CA SER A 37 9.23 2.93 9.00
C SER A 37 8.90 1.84 10.03
N HIS A 38 7.94 2.12 10.91
CA HIS A 38 7.35 1.12 11.80
C HIS A 38 6.91 -0.15 11.05
N GLU A 39 6.37 0.02 9.83
CA GLU A 39 5.90 -1.10 9.00
C GLU A 39 7.05 -1.97 8.52
N THR A 40 8.21 -1.38 8.23
CA THR A 40 9.42 -2.16 7.89
C THR A 40 9.80 -3.07 9.06
N ASN A 41 9.83 -2.55 10.29
CA ASN A 41 10.14 -3.35 11.47
C ASN A 41 9.08 -4.43 11.74
N SER A 42 7.80 -4.07 11.62
CA SER A 42 6.68 -5.01 11.77
C SER A 42 6.72 -6.14 10.76
N PHE A 43 7.07 -5.82 9.51
CA PHE A 43 7.27 -6.81 8.45
C PHE A 43 8.41 -7.78 8.80
N PHE A 44 9.58 -7.27 9.22
CA PHE A 44 10.73 -8.10 9.58
C PHE A 44 10.39 -9.04 10.73
N LYS A 45 9.70 -8.55 11.76
CA LYS A 45 9.22 -9.37 12.89
C LYS A 45 8.22 -10.44 12.44
N ARG A 46 7.23 -10.06 11.64
CA ARG A 46 6.17 -10.98 11.17
C ARG A 46 6.73 -12.08 10.27
N MET A 47 7.67 -11.74 9.40
CA MET A 47 8.33 -12.68 8.49
C MET A 47 9.51 -13.42 9.13
N ARG A 48 9.81 -13.16 10.42
CA ARG A 48 10.94 -13.73 11.15
C ARG A 48 12.25 -13.59 10.36
N ILE A 49 12.51 -12.37 9.90
CA ILE A 49 13.72 -11.98 9.17
C ILE A 49 14.73 -11.45 10.18
N ASN A 50 15.94 -12.01 10.16
CA ASN A 50 17.04 -11.51 10.97
C ASN A 50 17.63 -10.26 10.28
N SER A 51 17.66 -9.12 10.98
CA SER A 51 18.15 -7.84 10.46
C SER A 51 19.65 -7.61 10.66
N SER A 52 20.40 -8.59 11.20
CA SER A 52 21.84 -8.46 11.49
C SER A 52 22.67 -8.03 10.27
N PHE A 53 22.33 -8.53 9.08
CA PHE A 53 23.01 -8.19 7.83
C PHE A 53 22.96 -6.69 7.48
N LEU A 54 22.00 -5.93 8.04
CA LEU A 54 21.87 -4.48 7.80
C LEU A 54 22.90 -3.63 8.55
N GLU A 55 23.68 -4.25 9.44
CA GLU A 55 24.84 -3.64 10.10
C GLU A 55 26.10 -3.75 9.23
N GLU A 56 26.11 -4.65 8.25
CA GLU A 56 27.20 -4.86 7.32
C GLU A 56 27.01 -4.08 6.00
N PRO A 57 28.11 -3.74 5.29
CA PRO A 57 28.01 -3.09 3.99
C PRO A 57 27.27 -3.96 2.96
N PRO A 58 26.46 -3.39 2.05
CA PRO A 58 25.74 -4.15 1.02
C PRO A 58 26.61 -5.10 0.18
N SER A 59 27.89 -4.79 0.04
CA SER A 59 28.86 -5.62 -0.67
C SER A 59 29.10 -6.99 -0.01
N SER A 60 28.89 -7.14 1.31
CA SER A 60 29.05 -8.43 2.02
C SER A 60 27.77 -9.27 2.04
N TRP A 61 26.61 -8.67 1.74
CA TRP A 61 25.30 -9.33 1.83
C TRP A 61 25.21 -10.64 1.03
N PRO A 62 25.79 -10.78 -0.18
CA PRO A 62 25.72 -12.05 -0.91
C PRO A 62 26.34 -13.25 -0.19
N MET A 63 27.26 -13.00 0.76
CA MET A 63 27.91 -14.03 1.57
C MET A 63 27.28 -14.18 2.96
N ASN A 64 26.36 -13.29 3.34
CA ASN A 64 25.74 -13.27 4.65
C ASN A 64 24.54 -14.24 4.70
N VAL A 65 24.57 -15.20 5.63
CA VAL A 65 23.53 -16.23 5.79
C VAL A 65 22.16 -15.61 6.09
N ALA A 66 22.10 -14.62 6.99
CA ALA A 66 20.84 -13.96 7.34
C ALA A 66 20.21 -13.23 6.14
N PHE A 67 21.04 -12.66 5.26
CA PHE A 67 20.56 -12.05 4.02
C PHE A 67 20.03 -13.11 3.04
N LEU A 68 20.74 -14.22 2.84
CA LEU A 68 20.32 -15.29 1.94
C LEU A 68 18.98 -15.90 2.37
N GLU A 69 18.82 -16.17 3.67
CA GLU A 69 17.55 -16.67 4.22
C GLU A 69 16.42 -15.65 4.08
N ALA A 70 16.69 -14.37 4.35
CA ALA A 70 15.70 -13.31 4.17
C ALA A 70 15.28 -13.18 2.70
N ARG A 71 16.24 -13.29 1.78
CA ARG A 71 16.01 -13.21 0.34
C ARG A 71 15.12 -14.34 -0.16
N GLU A 72 15.38 -15.58 0.23
CA GLU A 72 14.53 -16.71 -0.18
C GLU A 72 13.12 -16.58 0.41
N LYS A 73 12.98 -16.21 1.70
CA LYS A 73 11.66 -15.95 2.31
C LYS A 73 10.87 -14.87 1.58
N ILE A 74 11.53 -13.79 1.14
CA ILE A 74 10.89 -12.69 0.41
C ILE A 74 10.55 -13.11 -1.02
N LYS A 75 11.39 -13.93 -1.66
CA LYS A 75 11.13 -14.44 -3.01
C LYS A 75 9.90 -15.35 -3.05
N ASP A 76 9.68 -16.12 -1.99
CA ASP A 76 8.50 -16.97 -1.83
C ASP A 76 7.22 -16.18 -1.49
N LEU A 77 7.35 -14.91 -1.08
CA LEU A 77 6.18 -14.05 -0.96
C LEU A 77 5.60 -13.83 -2.35
N LYS A 78 4.44 -14.45 -2.58
CA LYS A 78 3.59 -14.12 -3.72
C LYS A 78 3.17 -12.66 -3.55
N VAL A 79 3.90 -11.73 -4.17
CA VAL A 79 3.47 -10.34 -4.36
C VAL A 79 2.36 -10.39 -5.39
N VAL A 80 1.20 -10.88 -4.96
CA VAL A 80 0.08 -11.04 -5.86
C VAL A 80 -0.38 -9.63 -6.17
N ASN A 81 -0.30 -9.29 -7.45
CA ASN A 81 -1.02 -8.18 -8.00
C ASN A 81 -2.55 -8.39 -7.91
N ASP A 82 -3.02 -9.41 -7.16
CA ASP A 82 -4.41 -9.77 -6.93
C ASP A 82 -5.26 -8.57 -6.58
N THR A 83 -4.76 -7.57 -5.84
CA THR A 83 -5.57 -6.38 -5.56
C THR A 83 -5.80 -5.52 -6.81
N ALA A 84 -4.78 -5.31 -7.66
CA ALA A 84 -4.96 -4.55 -8.90
C ALA A 84 -5.69 -5.39 -9.96
N GLU A 85 -5.34 -6.67 -10.11
CA GLU A 85 -6.02 -7.63 -10.98
C GLU A 85 -7.49 -7.78 -10.60
N ARG A 86 -7.82 -7.90 -9.31
CA ARG A 86 -9.20 -7.89 -8.81
C ARG A 86 -9.88 -6.55 -9.06
N GLY A 87 -9.16 -5.43 -8.95
CA GLY A 87 -9.68 -4.11 -9.28
C GLY A 87 -10.08 -3.99 -10.75
N VAL A 88 -9.20 -4.46 -11.66
CA VAL A 88 -9.44 -4.51 -13.10
C VAL A 88 -10.61 -5.44 -13.41
N LYS A 89 -10.61 -6.65 -12.85
CA LYS A 89 -11.68 -7.63 -13.07
C LYS A 89 -13.04 -7.09 -12.59
N LEU A 90 -13.06 -6.43 -11.44
CA LEU A 90 -14.28 -5.84 -10.89
C LEU A 90 -14.87 -4.78 -11.82
N ILE A 91 -14.04 -3.88 -12.36
CA ILE A 91 -14.54 -2.83 -13.27
C ILE A 91 -14.95 -3.43 -14.62
N GLU A 92 -14.21 -4.41 -15.14
CA GLU A 92 -14.58 -5.14 -16.36
C GLU A 92 -15.93 -5.85 -16.23
N GLU A 93 -16.16 -6.58 -15.14
CA GLU A 93 -17.43 -7.25 -14.87
C GLU A 93 -18.56 -6.23 -14.68
N TYR A 94 -18.31 -5.14 -13.97
CA TYR A 94 -19.31 -4.12 -13.69
C TYR A 94 -19.75 -3.39 -14.98
N ASN A 95 -18.79 -3.04 -15.85
CA ASN A 95 -19.06 -2.41 -17.14
C ASN A 95 -19.95 -3.27 -18.05
N ASN A 96 -19.98 -4.59 -17.84
CA ASN A 96 -20.79 -5.51 -18.64
C ASN A 96 -22.15 -5.86 -18.01
N LYS A 97 -22.45 -5.42 -16.77
CA LYS A 97 -23.67 -5.80 -16.05
C LYS A 97 -24.86 -4.84 -16.22
N LEU A 98 -24.62 -3.52 -16.21
CA LEU A 98 -25.72 -2.53 -16.16
C LEU A 98 -26.12 -2.00 -17.54
N THR A 99 -25.15 -1.68 -18.40
CA THR A 99 -25.41 -1.07 -19.70
C THR A 99 -24.27 -1.34 -20.68
N LYS A 100 -24.62 -1.43 -21.98
CA LYS A 100 -23.68 -1.55 -23.09
C LYS A 100 -23.31 -0.18 -23.69
N ASP A 101 -23.97 0.88 -23.26
CA ASP A 101 -23.72 2.25 -23.70
C ASP A 101 -22.55 2.88 -22.91
N GLU A 102 -21.54 3.37 -23.62
CA GLU A 102 -20.31 3.91 -23.01
C GLU A 102 -20.55 5.24 -22.28
N HIS A 103 -21.45 6.11 -22.76
CA HIS A 103 -21.79 7.35 -22.06
C HIS A 103 -22.48 7.06 -20.73
N GLN A 104 -23.36 6.06 -20.70
CA GLN A 104 -24.02 5.65 -19.45
C GLN A 104 -23.02 5.02 -18.46
N ARG A 105 -22.03 4.24 -18.94
CA ARG A 105 -20.98 3.67 -18.08
C ARG A 105 -20.20 4.74 -17.33
N GLN A 106 -19.75 5.77 -18.04
CA GLN A 106 -19.00 6.87 -17.42
C GLN A 106 -19.82 7.60 -16.35
N PHE A 107 -21.12 7.81 -16.61
CA PHE A 107 -22.02 8.44 -15.65
C PHE A 107 -22.24 7.61 -14.38
N ILE A 108 -22.39 6.28 -14.51
CA ILE A 108 -22.60 5.38 -13.37
C ILE A 108 -21.43 5.46 -12.38
N ILE A 109 -20.18 5.51 -12.87
CA ILE A 109 -19.00 5.59 -12.00
C ILE A 109 -19.03 6.88 -11.17
N GLN A 110 -19.42 8.00 -11.77
CA GLN A 110 -19.56 9.28 -11.07
C GLN A 110 -20.67 9.21 -10.01
N VAL A 111 -21.84 8.67 -10.36
CA VAL A 111 -22.96 8.51 -9.43
C VAL A 111 -22.61 7.62 -8.24
N VAL A 112 -21.93 6.49 -8.48
CA VAL A 112 -21.50 5.57 -7.41
C VAL A 112 -20.48 6.24 -6.48
N LYS A 113 -19.54 7.00 -7.03
CA LYS A 113 -18.56 7.75 -6.23
C LYS A 113 -19.24 8.81 -5.37
N ASP A 114 -20.16 9.57 -5.94
CA ASP A 114 -20.92 10.60 -5.23
C ASP A 114 -21.79 9.97 -4.14
N TYR A 115 -22.43 8.84 -4.44
CA TYR A 115 -23.22 8.09 -3.47
C TYR A 115 -22.37 7.62 -2.30
N ARG A 116 -21.20 6.99 -2.53
CA ARG A 116 -20.29 6.55 -1.46
C ARG A 116 -19.74 7.72 -0.64
N THR A 117 -19.62 8.89 -1.23
CA THR A 117 -19.20 10.12 -0.51
C THR A 117 -20.31 10.64 0.39
N LYS A 118 -21.57 10.62 -0.08
CA LYS A 118 -22.75 11.03 0.69
C LYS A 118 -23.12 10.02 1.77
N TYR A 119 -22.91 8.73 1.48
CA TYR A 119 -23.27 7.59 2.34
C TYR A 119 -22.04 6.70 2.58
N PRO A 120 -21.14 7.11 3.50
CA PRO A 120 -19.92 6.37 3.79
C PRO A 120 -20.16 5.03 4.51
N ASP A 121 -21.30 4.88 5.16
CA ASP A 121 -21.70 3.63 5.81
C ASP A 121 -23.20 3.34 5.62
N SER A 122 -23.59 2.09 5.87
CA SER A 122 -24.99 1.63 5.75
C SER A 122 -25.80 1.83 7.02
N LYS A 123 -25.35 2.68 7.95
CA LYS A 123 -26.06 2.88 9.22
C LYS A 123 -27.32 3.70 8.98
N LYS A 124 -28.40 3.34 9.69
CA LYS A 124 -29.68 4.06 9.65
C LYS A 124 -29.51 5.57 9.87
N GLY A 125 -28.68 5.98 10.82
CA GLY A 125 -28.42 7.39 11.11
C GLY A 125 -27.77 8.16 9.95
N THR A 126 -26.88 7.52 9.19
CA THR A 126 -26.24 8.12 8.01
C THR A 126 -27.22 8.25 6.86
N LEU A 127 -28.03 7.22 6.63
CA LEU A 127 -29.06 7.21 5.59
C LEU A 127 -30.14 8.28 5.84
N MET A 128 -30.57 8.44 7.10
CA MET A 128 -31.57 9.44 7.48
C MET A 128 -31.07 10.88 7.35
N LYS A 129 -29.81 11.18 7.69
CA LYS A 129 -29.25 12.54 7.59
C LYS A 129 -29.25 13.09 6.16
N ALA A 130 -29.09 12.24 5.16
CA ALA A 130 -29.11 12.67 3.76
C ALA A 130 -30.52 12.94 3.23
N TYR A 131 -31.56 12.41 3.90
CA TYR A 131 -32.97 12.65 3.56
C TYR A 131 -33.50 13.97 4.13
N THR A 132 -32.88 14.52 5.18
CA THR A 132 -33.33 15.75 5.86
C THR A 132 -32.75 17.02 5.23
N LYS A 133 -32.77 17.12 3.89
CA LYS A 133 -32.38 18.33 3.15
C LYS A 133 -33.54 18.90 2.38
#